data_AF-A0AAD7N740-F1
#
_entry.id   AF-A0AAD7N740-F1
#
_cell.length_a   1.000
_cell.length_b   1.000
_cell.length_c   1.000
_cell.angle_alpha   90.00
_cell.angle_beta   90.00
_cell.angle_gamma   90.00
#
_symmetry.space_group_name_H-M   'P 1'
#
loop_
_entity.id
_entity.type
_entity.pdbx_description
1 polymer ?
#
loop_
_entity_poly.entity_id
_entity_poly.type
_entity_poly.pdbx_seq_one_letter_code
_entity_poly.pdbx_strand_id
1 'polypeptide(L)'
;VPWLQKELDSYRERVNNTAKRADHNEALPHGVPNDMAEHPGDYGVLDFKIKVEQEAIDMVCALYAPPDHEVFQLVPPDFHAIITQMYAETGQPAVTRESCWNIYLQLLGKLHILDNLYNIPQDMDAEWGYALTMACEEHAKDIELIPNLQPLRNDDIIGPSGFYYMRGVNNGEGLSKATVPFQHNLILMTF
;
A
#
# COMPACT_ATOMS: atom_id res chain seq x y z
N VAL A 1 -12.89 12.47 -17.67
CA VAL A 1 -14.08 12.37 -18.56
C VAL A 1 -15.33 12.55 -17.70
N PRO A 2 -16.11 13.63 -17.88
CA PRO A 2 -17.24 13.95 -16.99
C PRO A 2 -18.30 12.85 -16.88
N TRP A 3 -18.62 12.16 -17.98
CA TRP A 3 -19.56 11.03 -17.97
C TRP A 3 -19.07 9.85 -17.11
N LEU A 4 -17.79 9.49 -17.20
CA LEU A 4 -17.22 8.39 -16.41
C LEU A 4 -17.29 8.70 -14.91
N GLN A 5 -17.01 9.96 -14.52
CA GLN A 5 -17.14 10.38 -13.13
C GLN A 5 -18.57 10.22 -12.63
N LYS A 6 -19.56 10.63 -13.43
CA LYS A 6 -20.98 10.48 -13.09
C LYS A 6 -21.40 9.02 -12.89
N GLU A 7 -20.90 8.11 -13.72
CA GLU A 7 -21.16 6.67 -13.56
C GLU A 7 -20.53 6.11 -12.29
N LEU A 8 -19.28 6.51 -11.99
CA LEU A 8 -18.59 6.11 -10.75
C LEU A 8 -19.31 6.64 -9.51
N ASP A 9 -19.77 7.89 -9.55
CA ASP A 9 -20.52 8.49 -8.46
C ASP A 9 -21.86 7.76 -8.26
N SER A 10 -22.57 7.45 -9.35
CA SER A 10 -23.83 6.69 -9.30
C SER A 10 -23.61 5.27 -8.77
N TYR A 11 -22.50 4.62 -9.14
CA TYR A 11 -22.12 3.32 -8.62
C TYR A 11 -21.83 3.39 -7.11
N ARG A 12 -21.03 4.38 -6.67
CA ARG A 12 -20.71 4.61 -5.26
C ARG A 12 -21.98 4.80 -4.43
N GLU A 13 -22.87 5.68 -4.88
CA GLU A 13 -24.15 5.93 -4.20
C GLU A 13 -24.97 4.65 -4.09
N ARG A 14 -25.09 3.89 -5.18
CA ARG A 14 -25.84 2.63 -5.14
C ARG A 14 -25.24 1.63 -4.17
N VAL A 15 -23.92 1.42 -4.20
CA VAL A 15 -23.26 0.43 -3.33
C VAL A 15 -23.34 0.83 -1.86
N ASN A 16 -23.14 2.10 -1.55
CA ASN A 16 -23.12 2.58 -0.16
C ASN A 16 -24.52 2.72 0.45
N ASN A 17 -25.56 2.84 -0.37
CA ASN A 17 -26.96 2.93 0.08
C ASN A 17 -27.75 1.61 -0.07
N THR A 18 -27.13 0.52 -0.54
CA THR A 18 -27.81 -0.79 -0.63
C THR A 18 -27.39 -1.69 0.53
N ALA A 19 -28.37 -2.25 1.23
CA ALA A 19 -28.10 -3.22 2.29
C ALA A 19 -27.49 -4.50 1.70
N LYS A 20 -26.37 -4.94 2.26
CA LYS A 20 -25.77 -6.23 1.92
C LYS A 20 -26.60 -7.37 2.51
N ARG A 21 -26.57 -8.54 1.86
CA ARG A 21 -27.21 -9.74 2.41
C ARG A 21 -26.50 -10.11 3.70
N ALA A 22 -27.28 -10.35 4.76
CA ALA A 22 -26.75 -10.81 6.03
C ALA A 22 -26.17 -12.22 5.88
N ASP A 23 -24.96 -12.43 6.39
CA ASP A 23 -24.34 -13.74 6.56
C ASP A 23 -24.23 -14.02 8.07
N HIS A 24 -24.85 -15.11 8.51
CA HIS A 24 -24.88 -15.51 9.92
C HIS A 24 -23.51 -15.95 10.47
N ASN A 25 -22.53 -16.18 9.58
CA ASN A 25 -21.16 -16.49 9.97
C ASN A 25 -20.31 -15.23 10.19
N GLU A 26 -20.80 -14.06 9.81
CA GLU A 26 -20.08 -12.80 9.90
C GLU A 26 -20.53 -12.05 11.15
N ALA A 27 -19.60 -11.76 12.06
CA ALA A 27 -19.87 -11.00 13.29
C ALA A 27 -20.03 -9.48 13.04
N LEU A 28 -20.01 -9.05 11.77
CA LEU A 28 -20.10 -7.65 11.40
C LEU A 28 -21.57 -7.20 11.33
N PRO A 29 -21.85 -5.95 11.72
CA PRO A 29 -23.20 -5.41 11.72
C PRO A 29 -23.80 -5.41 10.30
N HIS A 30 -25.10 -5.69 10.21
CA HIS A 30 -25.81 -5.82 8.94
C HIS A 30 -26.70 -4.61 8.68
N GLY A 31 -26.57 -3.99 7.51
CA GLY A 31 -27.35 -2.82 7.16
C GLY A 31 -26.86 -2.13 5.90
N VAL A 32 -27.39 -0.94 5.67
CA VAL A 32 -26.93 -0.03 4.63
C VAL A 32 -25.63 0.63 5.13
N PRO A 33 -24.51 0.56 4.38
CA PRO A 33 -23.22 1.10 4.84
C PRO A 33 -23.25 2.56 5.30
N ASN A 34 -23.93 3.45 4.56
CA ASN A 34 -24.05 4.85 4.96
C ASN A 34 -24.85 5.02 6.27
N ASP A 35 -26.00 4.36 6.39
CA ASP A 35 -26.83 4.43 7.60
C ASP A 35 -26.09 3.88 8.83
N MET A 36 -25.32 2.80 8.66
CA MET A 36 -24.48 2.23 9.72
C MET A 36 -23.34 3.15 10.13
N ALA A 37 -22.79 3.93 9.19
CA ALA A 37 -21.73 4.89 9.46
C ALA A 37 -22.26 6.12 10.22
N GLU A 38 -23.47 6.59 9.86
CA GLU A 38 -24.11 7.74 10.49
C GLU A 38 -24.75 7.39 11.85
N HIS A 39 -25.32 6.20 11.98
CA HIS A 39 -26.10 5.76 13.14
C HIS A 39 -25.63 4.39 13.67
N PRO A 40 -24.35 4.24 14.07
CA PRO A 40 -23.78 2.95 14.46
C PRO A 40 -24.49 2.29 15.66
N GLY A 41 -25.11 3.09 16.54
CA GLY A 41 -25.85 2.58 17.70
C GLY A 41 -27.09 1.76 17.34
N ASP A 42 -27.75 2.07 16.21
CA ASP A 42 -28.99 1.40 15.80
C ASP A 42 -28.73 0.03 15.15
N TYR A 43 -27.50 -0.19 14.67
CA TYR A 43 -27.07 -1.40 13.98
C TYR A 43 -26.21 -2.33 14.84
N GLY A 44 -26.08 -2.04 16.15
CA GLY A 44 -25.29 -2.87 17.07
C GLY A 44 -23.82 -2.96 16.69
N VAL A 45 -23.27 -1.91 16.07
CA VAL A 45 -21.86 -1.87 15.64
C VAL A 45 -20.95 -1.94 16.86
N LEU A 46 -19.99 -2.86 16.84
CA LEU A 46 -18.94 -2.97 17.84
C LEU A 46 -17.74 -2.10 17.44
N ASP A 47 -17.19 -1.36 18.40
CA ASP A 47 -15.94 -0.62 18.20
C ASP A 47 -14.75 -1.58 18.32
N PHE A 48 -14.17 -1.95 17.17
CA PHE A 48 -12.96 -2.77 17.09
C PHE A 48 -11.67 -1.94 17.08
N LYS A 49 -11.72 -0.64 17.44
CA LYS A 49 -10.54 0.22 17.45
C LYS A 49 -9.53 -0.28 18.47
N ILE A 50 -8.43 -0.81 17.95
CA ILE A 50 -7.25 -1.12 18.76
C ILE A 50 -6.57 0.21 19.06
N LYS A 51 -6.63 0.65 20.32
CA LYS A 51 -5.86 1.79 20.79
C LYS A 51 -4.42 1.32 20.99
N VAL A 52 -3.56 1.70 20.06
CA VAL A 52 -2.12 1.47 20.16
C VAL A 52 -1.48 2.74 20.70
N GLU A 53 -0.64 2.61 21.73
CA GLU A 53 0.15 3.71 22.27
C GLU A 53 1.15 4.20 21.21
N GLN A 54 1.33 5.51 21.08
CA GLN A 54 2.20 6.08 20.05
C GLN A 54 3.64 5.61 20.27
N GLU A 55 4.06 5.47 21.52
CA GLU A 55 5.37 4.95 21.91
C GLU A 55 5.61 3.52 21.40
N ALA A 56 4.56 2.69 21.35
CA ALA A 56 4.65 1.33 20.81
C ALA A 56 4.79 1.35 19.28
N ILE A 57 4.11 2.28 18.59
CA ILE A 57 4.27 2.47 17.15
C ILE A 57 5.69 2.94 16.85
N ASP A 58 6.19 3.95 17.57
CA ASP A 58 7.53 4.50 17.37
C ASP A 58 8.61 3.43 17.59
N MET A 59 8.43 2.57 18.61
CA MET A 59 9.29 1.42 18.86
C MET A 59 9.28 0.41 17.69
N VAL A 60 8.10 0.05 17.19
CA VAL A 60 7.95 -0.88 16.05
C VAL A 60 8.55 -0.28 14.79
N CYS A 61 8.33 1.02 14.53
CA CYS A 61 8.95 1.74 13.42
C CYS A 61 10.48 1.75 13.56
N ALA A 62 11.04 2.07 14.72
CA ALA A 62 12.48 2.04 14.94
C ALA A 62 13.08 0.63 14.74
N LEU A 63 12.33 -0.42 15.09
CA LEU A 63 12.78 -1.81 14.99
C LEU A 63 12.69 -2.37 13.57
N TYR A 64 11.60 -2.12 12.86
CA TYR A 64 11.28 -2.77 11.57
C TYR A 64 11.31 -1.83 10.36
N ALA A 65 11.35 -0.52 10.58
CA ALA A 65 11.37 0.50 9.54
C ALA A 65 12.34 1.62 9.92
N PRO A 66 13.64 1.32 10.11
CA PRO A 66 14.61 2.34 10.46
C PRO A 66 14.60 3.42 9.38
N PRO A 67 14.49 4.71 9.77
CA PRO A 67 14.24 5.80 8.82
C PRO A 67 15.38 5.99 7.82
N ASP A 68 16.59 5.54 8.18
CA ASP A 68 17.79 5.65 7.35
C ASP A 68 17.96 4.46 6.37
N HIS A 69 17.00 3.52 6.32
CA HIS A 69 17.10 2.37 5.42
C HIS A 69 16.88 2.76 3.96
N GLU A 70 17.72 2.26 3.05
CA GLU A 70 17.69 2.58 1.62
C GLU A 70 16.32 2.31 0.96
N VAL A 71 15.54 1.36 1.49
CA VAL A 71 14.17 1.08 1.02
C VAL A 71 13.24 2.29 1.13
N PHE A 72 13.48 3.21 2.06
CA PHE A 72 12.70 4.44 2.23
C PHE A 72 13.24 5.60 1.41
N GLN A 73 14.35 5.41 0.70
CA GLN A 73 14.94 6.40 -0.19
C GLN A 73 14.22 6.39 -1.55
N LEU A 74 13.02 6.96 -1.58
CA LEU A 74 12.17 7.02 -2.78
C LEU A 74 12.77 7.83 -3.94
N VAL A 75 13.78 8.63 -3.64
CA VAL A 75 14.42 9.56 -4.57
C VAL A 75 15.94 9.53 -4.34
N PRO A 76 16.75 9.37 -5.40
CA PRO A 76 18.21 9.48 -5.27
C PRO A 76 18.63 10.82 -4.64
N PRO A 77 19.66 10.87 -3.77
CA PRO A 77 19.98 12.06 -2.98
C PRO A 77 20.40 13.23 -3.87
N ASP A 78 21.10 12.92 -4.97
CA ASP A 78 21.56 13.90 -5.93
C ASP A 78 20.39 14.59 -6.64
N PHE A 79 19.37 13.82 -7.04
CA PHE A 79 18.14 14.40 -7.60
C PHE A 79 17.36 15.19 -6.54
N HIS A 80 17.31 14.70 -5.30
CA HIS A 80 16.66 15.40 -4.20
C HIS A 80 17.29 16.78 -3.96
N ALA A 81 18.62 16.89 -3.98
CA ALA A 81 19.33 18.15 -3.84
C ALA A 81 18.95 19.15 -4.95
N ILE A 82 18.93 18.68 -6.21
CA ILE A 82 18.58 19.50 -7.39
C ILE A 82 17.13 20.01 -7.29
N ILE A 83 16.17 19.12 -7.03
CA ILE A 83 14.75 19.50 -6.91
C ILE A 83 14.52 20.44 -5.73
N THR A 84 15.17 20.20 -4.60
CA THR A 84 15.04 21.05 -3.41
C THR A 84 15.54 22.46 -3.69
N GLN A 85 16.67 22.59 -4.39
CA GLN A 85 17.17 23.89 -4.82
C GLN A 85 16.19 24.58 -5.78
N MET A 86 15.69 23.88 -6.79
CA MET A 86 14.72 24.46 -7.73
C MET A 86 13.42 24.91 -7.07
N TYR A 87 12.95 24.16 -6.08
CA TYR A 87 11.75 24.47 -5.31
C TYR A 87 11.97 25.65 -4.36
N ALA A 88 13.19 25.80 -3.82
CA ALA A 88 13.56 27.02 -3.09
C ALA A 88 13.48 28.27 -3.99
N GLU A 89 13.96 28.16 -5.23
CA GLU A 89 13.91 29.25 -6.20
C GLU A 89 12.49 29.59 -6.70
N THR A 90 11.52 28.68 -6.61
CA THR A 90 10.10 29.00 -6.92
C THR A 90 9.39 29.69 -5.77
N GLY A 91 10.10 30.00 -4.68
CA GLY A 91 9.55 30.67 -3.51
C GLY A 91 8.87 29.73 -2.50
N GLN A 92 9.11 28.42 -2.61
CA GLN A 92 8.59 27.39 -1.70
C GLN A 92 7.07 27.49 -1.46
N PRO A 93 6.26 27.53 -2.53
CA PRO A 93 4.81 27.64 -2.39
C PRO A 93 4.23 26.44 -1.64
N ALA A 94 3.35 26.68 -0.66
CA ALA A 94 2.75 25.61 0.14
C ALA A 94 2.09 24.54 -0.75
N VAL A 95 2.44 23.27 -0.53
CA VAL A 95 1.90 22.13 -1.27
C VAL A 95 0.52 21.78 -0.71
N THR A 96 -0.53 22.11 -1.46
CA THR A 96 -1.93 21.76 -1.16
C THR A 96 -2.47 20.93 -2.32
N ARG A 97 -3.67 20.35 -2.16
CA ARG A 97 -4.33 19.58 -3.22
C ARG A 97 -4.57 20.41 -4.49
N GLU A 98 -4.71 21.73 -4.36
CA GLU A 98 -4.96 22.65 -5.47
C GLU A 98 -3.66 23.17 -6.10
N SER A 99 -2.59 23.31 -5.32
CA SER A 99 -1.30 23.84 -5.79
C SER A 99 -0.32 22.75 -6.25
N CYS A 100 -0.45 21.51 -5.76
CA CYS A 100 0.53 20.44 -5.98
C CYS A 100 0.83 20.21 -7.47
N TRP A 101 -0.20 20.18 -8.31
CA TRP A 101 -0.03 19.98 -9.75
C TRP A 101 0.70 21.13 -10.43
N ASN A 102 0.37 22.37 -10.04
CA ASN A 102 1.01 23.56 -10.60
C ASN A 102 2.48 23.66 -10.17
N ILE A 103 2.78 23.34 -8.92
CA ILE A 103 4.15 23.27 -8.39
C ILE A 103 4.95 22.21 -9.15
N TYR A 104 4.37 21.03 -9.35
CA TYR A 104 4.97 19.96 -10.14
C TYR A 104 5.30 20.43 -11.57
N LEU A 105 4.34 21.04 -12.28
CA LEU A 105 4.56 21.52 -13.65
C LEU A 105 5.64 22.61 -13.73
N GLN A 106 5.73 23.49 -12.73
CA GLN A 106 6.79 24.50 -12.68
C GLN A 106 8.17 23.87 -12.50
N LEU A 107 8.31 22.91 -11.59
CA LEU A 107 9.57 22.18 -11.37
C LEU A 107 9.94 21.36 -12.60
N LEU A 108 8.98 20.69 -13.22
CA LEU A 108 9.17 19.94 -14.45
C LEU A 108 9.64 20.83 -15.61
N GLY A 109 9.03 22.01 -15.78
CA GLY A 109 9.45 22.98 -16.77
C GLY A 109 10.90 23.44 -16.56
N LYS A 110 11.30 23.71 -15.31
CA LYS A 110 12.69 24.04 -14.95
C LYS A 110 13.66 22.90 -15.27
N LEU A 111 13.28 21.66 -14.96
CA LEU A 111 14.07 20.48 -15.30
C LEU A 111 14.28 20.35 -16.80
N HIS A 112 13.21 20.48 -17.60
CA HIS A 112 13.35 20.45 -19.06
C HIS A 112 14.24 21.57 -19.60
N ILE A 113 14.22 22.76 -18.99
CA ILE A 113 15.14 23.83 -19.38
C ILE A 113 16.59 23.47 -19.05
N LEU A 114 16.85 22.94 -17.84
CA LEU A 114 18.20 22.47 -17.49
C LEU A 114 18.69 21.37 -18.41
N ASP A 115 17.82 20.40 -18.72
CA ASP A 115 18.13 19.29 -19.61
C ASP A 115 18.54 19.80 -21.00
N ASN A 116 17.75 20.72 -21.57
CA ASN A 116 18.05 21.35 -22.85
C ASN A 116 19.31 22.24 -22.83
N LEU A 117 19.65 22.89 -21.71
CA LEU A 117 20.78 23.81 -21.61
C LEU A 117 22.11 23.09 -21.36
N TYR A 118 22.09 22.04 -20.55
CA TYR A 118 23.28 21.34 -20.13
C TYR A 118 23.54 20.05 -20.90
N ASN A 119 22.59 19.61 -21.75
CA ASN A 119 22.67 18.38 -22.52
C ASN A 119 23.23 17.28 -21.64
N ILE A 120 22.46 16.96 -20.58
CA ILE A 120 22.87 16.14 -19.43
C ILE A 120 23.85 15.08 -19.94
N PRO A 121 25.10 15.03 -19.42
CA PRO A 121 26.08 14.08 -19.91
C PRO A 121 25.43 12.71 -19.95
N GLN A 122 25.56 12.02 -21.08
CA GLN A 122 24.91 10.73 -21.35
C GLN A 122 25.12 9.72 -20.21
N ASP A 123 26.17 9.93 -19.40
CA ASP A 123 26.52 9.21 -18.17
C ASP A 123 25.54 9.41 -17.00
N MET A 124 25.00 10.63 -16.75
CA MET A 124 23.98 10.86 -15.73
C MET A 124 22.59 10.37 -16.16
N ASP A 125 22.26 10.54 -17.44
CA ASP A 125 21.06 9.94 -18.04
C ASP A 125 21.14 8.41 -18.02
N ALA A 126 22.34 7.84 -18.19
CA ALA A 126 22.58 6.42 -18.03
C ALA A 126 22.47 5.99 -16.56
N GLU A 127 22.96 6.76 -15.59
CA GLU A 127 22.89 6.41 -14.17
C GLU A 127 21.45 6.51 -13.62
N TRP A 128 20.72 7.56 -13.96
CA TRP A 128 19.32 7.75 -13.55
C TRP A 128 18.37 6.87 -14.36
N GLY A 129 18.63 6.73 -15.67
CA GLY A 129 17.94 5.79 -16.54
C GLY A 129 18.17 4.35 -16.10
N TYR A 130 19.38 3.98 -15.68
CA TYR A 130 19.69 2.68 -15.09
C TYR A 130 19.00 2.49 -13.75
N ALA A 131 18.98 3.49 -12.85
CA ALA A 131 18.25 3.39 -11.57
C ALA A 131 16.73 3.18 -11.77
N LEU A 132 16.12 3.88 -12.74
CA LEU A 132 14.71 3.71 -13.09
C LEU A 132 14.46 2.37 -13.80
N THR A 133 15.38 1.93 -14.67
CA THR A 133 15.29 0.65 -15.37
C THR A 133 15.49 -0.52 -14.41
N MET A 134 16.40 -0.43 -13.45
CA MET A 134 16.63 -1.41 -12.38
C MET A 134 15.51 -1.40 -11.32
N ALA A 135 14.76 -0.31 -11.19
CA ALA A 135 13.53 -0.28 -10.41
C ALA A 135 12.33 -0.89 -11.17
N CYS A 136 12.36 -0.87 -12.52
CA CYS A 136 11.32 -1.44 -13.39
C CYS A 136 11.57 -2.91 -13.76
N GLU A 137 12.83 -3.30 -13.95
CA GLU A 137 13.29 -4.67 -14.16
C GLU A 137 13.59 -5.29 -12.80
N GLU A 138 13.33 -6.58 -12.64
CA GLU A 138 13.52 -7.39 -11.42
C GLU A 138 15.01 -7.54 -11.01
N HIS A 139 15.88 -6.66 -11.49
CA HIS A 139 17.25 -6.47 -11.03
C HIS A 139 17.26 -5.47 -9.88
N ALA A 140 16.52 -5.76 -8.82
CA ALA A 140 16.81 -5.14 -7.54
C ALA A 140 18.26 -5.51 -7.19
N LYS A 141 19.11 -4.53 -6.88
CA LYS A 141 20.24 -4.83 -5.99
C LYS A 141 19.66 -5.60 -4.82
N ASP A 142 20.30 -6.67 -4.37
CA ASP A 142 19.88 -7.38 -3.16
C ASP A 142 19.96 -6.37 -2.00
N ILE A 143 18.86 -5.65 -1.76
CA ILE A 143 18.72 -4.76 -0.62
C ILE A 143 18.69 -5.70 0.56
N GLU A 144 19.71 -5.60 1.42
CA GLU A 144 19.76 -6.41 2.62
C GLU A 144 18.43 -6.24 3.38
N LEU A 145 17.86 -7.37 3.78
CA LEU A 145 16.65 -7.36 4.59
C LEU A 145 16.90 -6.52 5.83
N ILE A 146 15.92 -5.67 6.16
CA ILE A 146 15.96 -4.82 7.35
C ILE A 146 16.40 -5.67 8.55
N PRO A 147 17.47 -5.25 9.27
CA PRO A 147 17.95 -6.00 10.42
C PRO A 147 16.81 -6.15 11.44
N ASN A 148 16.63 -7.38 11.95
CA ASN A 148 15.53 -7.79 12.85
C ASN A 148 14.19 -8.17 12.21
N LEU A 149 14.11 -8.31 10.88
CA LEU A 149 12.98 -9.01 10.26
C LEU A 149 12.91 -10.45 10.76
N GLN A 150 12.00 -10.70 11.70
CA GLN A 150 11.68 -12.06 12.14
C GLN A 150 10.68 -12.66 11.15
N PRO A 151 10.86 -13.92 10.73
CA PRO A 151 9.83 -14.61 9.96
C PRO A 151 8.53 -14.59 10.77
N LEU A 152 7.43 -14.21 10.12
CA LEU A 152 6.12 -14.29 10.74
C LEU A 152 5.93 -15.73 11.24
N ARG A 153 5.67 -15.89 12.54
CA ARG A 153 5.58 -17.22 13.17
C ARG A 153 4.38 -17.96 12.58
N ASN A 154 4.67 -18.86 11.64
CA ASN A 154 3.69 -19.60 10.84
C ASN A 154 3.30 -20.95 11.47
N ASP A 155 3.78 -21.22 12.67
CA ASP A 155 3.49 -22.46 13.35
C ASP A 155 2.07 -22.37 13.91
N ASP A 156 1.24 -23.41 13.72
CA ASP A 156 -0.11 -23.54 14.32
C ASP A 156 -0.07 -23.63 15.88
N ILE A 157 1.04 -23.19 16.47
CA ILE A 157 1.34 -23.18 17.88
C ILE A 157 0.86 -21.85 18.43
N ILE A 158 -0.22 -21.93 19.21
CA ILE A 158 -0.73 -20.83 20.02
C ILE A 158 0.44 -20.25 20.83
N GLY A 159 0.74 -18.97 20.62
CA GLY A 159 1.79 -18.29 21.37
C GLY A 159 1.47 -18.25 22.88
N PRO A 160 2.44 -17.90 23.74
CA PRO A 160 2.22 -17.80 25.20
C PRO A 160 1.06 -16.87 25.59
N SER A 161 0.72 -15.92 24.70
CA SER A 161 -0.37 -14.96 24.84
C SER A 161 -1.76 -15.51 24.43
N GLY A 162 -1.86 -16.75 23.95
CA GLY A 162 -3.12 -17.35 23.51
C GLY A 162 -3.57 -16.93 22.10
N PHE A 163 -2.88 -16.01 21.45
CA PHE A 163 -3.20 -15.56 20.09
C PHE A 163 -2.39 -16.38 19.07
N TYR A 164 -3.08 -16.83 18.01
CA TYR A 164 -2.45 -17.44 16.84
C TYR A 164 -2.84 -16.66 15.59
N TYR A 165 -1.90 -16.53 14.65
CA TYR A 165 -2.17 -15.90 13.37
C TYR A 165 -2.94 -16.91 12.50
N MET A 166 -4.21 -16.62 12.21
CA MET A 166 -5.12 -17.45 11.40
C MET A 166 -4.72 -17.61 9.93
N ARG A 167 -3.62 -16.97 9.51
CA ARG A 167 -3.16 -16.80 8.14
C ARG A 167 -4.19 -16.10 7.22
N GLY A 168 -3.70 -15.33 6.26
CA GLY A 168 -4.54 -14.69 5.23
C GLY A 168 -5.08 -15.70 4.21
N VAL A 169 -5.66 -15.22 3.10
CA VAL A 169 -6.12 -16.06 1.98
C VAL A 169 -5.02 -17.07 1.58
N ASN A 170 -5.37 -18.36 1.58
CA ASN A 170 -4.48 -19.46 1.26
C ASN A 170 -3.20 -19.49 2.10
N ASN A 171 -3.33 -19.44 3.42
CA ASN A 171 -2.19 -19.52 4.33
C ASN A 171 -1.13 -18.38 4.16
N GLY A 172 -1.54 -17.25 3.59
CA GLY A 172 -0.64 -16.13 3.26
C GLY A 172 0.02 -16.25 1.87
N GLU A 173 -0.28 -17.29 1.09
CA GLU A 173 0.30 -17.51 -0.23
C GLU A 173 -0.48 -16.86 -1.39
N GLY A 174 -1.62 -16.23 -1.09
CA GLY A 174 -2.44 -15.55 -2.10
C GLY A 174 -3.19 -16.50 -3.04
N LEU A 175 -3.91 -15.91 -4.00
CA LEU A 175 -4.87 -16.62 -4.87
C LEU A 175 -4.23 -17.54 -5.92
N SER A 176 -2.91 -17.43 -6.15
CA SER A 176 -2.21 -18.14 -7.24
C SER A 176 -1.82 -19.59 -6.90
N LYS A 177 -1.89 -20.00 -5.63
CA LYS A 177 -1.45 -21.33 -5.16
C LYS A 177 -2.59 -22.17 -4.57
N ALA A 178 -3.76 -22.20 -5.19
CA ALA A 178 -4.79 -23.17 -4.81
C ALA A 178 -4.33 -24.59 -5.22
N THR A 179 -3.77 -25.33 -4.27
CA THR A 179 -3.49 -26.75 -4.47
C THR A 179 -4.78 -27.51 -4.15
N VAL A 180 -5.50 -27.93 -5.18
CA VAL A 180 -6.75 -28.70 -5.02
C VAL A 180 -6.37 -30.18 -4.84
N PRO A 181 -6.55 -30.82 -3.67
CA PRO A 181 -6.34 -32.25 -3.54
C PRO A 181 -7.58 -32.96 -4.11
N PHE A 182 -7.49 -33.46 -5.34
CA PHE A 182 -8.45 -34.43 -5.86
C PHE A 182 -8.24 -35.78 -5.12
N GLN A 183 -9.06 -36.08 -4.13
CA GLN A 183 -9.18 -37.45 -3.62
C GLN A 183 -10.04 -38.28 -4.59
N HIS A 184 -9.38 -39.14 -5.37
CA HIS A 184 -10.03 -40.24 -6.08
C HIS A 184 -10.44 -41.32 -5.06
N ASN A 185 -11.73 -41.43 -4.77
CA ASN A 185 -12.30 -42.63 -4.16
C ASN A 185 -12.90 -43.51 -5.27
N LEU A 186 -12.13 -44.51 -5.70
CA LEU A 186 -12.65 -45.66 -6.44
C LEU A 186 -13.41 -46.56 -5.46
N ILE A 187 -14.73 -46.58 -5.56
CA ILE A 187 -15.57 -47.60 -4.92
C ILE A 187 -15.64 -48.80 -5.89
N LEU A 188 -14.93 -49.88 -5.58
CA LEU A 188 -15.14 -51.19 -6.19
C LEU A 188 -16.34 -51.85 -5.50
N MET A 189 -17.47 -51.93 -6.22
CA MET A 189 -18.56 -52.86 -5.88
C MET A 189 -18.19 -54.26 -6.39
N THR A 190 -18.10 -55.22 -5.47
CA THR A 190 -18.24 -56.65 -5.81
C THR A 190 -19.62 -57.12 -5.38
N PHE A 191 -20.31 -57.77 -6.32
CA PHE A 191 -21.62 -58.42 -6.19
C PHE A 191 -21.65 -59.51 -5.12
#